data_AF-A0A7Y1YUP4-F1
#
_entry.id   AF-A0A7Y1YUP4-F1
#
_cell.length_a   1.000
_cell.length_b   1.000
_cell.length_c   1.000
_cell.angle_alpha   90.00
_cell.angle_beta   90.00
_cell.angle_gamma   90.00
#
_symmetry.space_group_name_H-M   'P 1'
#
loop_
_entity.id
_entity.type
_entity.pdbx_description
1 polymer ?
#
loop_
_entity_poly.entity_id
_entity_poly.type
_entity_poly.pdbx_seq_one_letter_code
_entity_poly.pdbx_strand_id
1 'polypeptide(L)'
;MKKIVTAHFLCAFLFLVFRPNIHAQAPKWENPEWEDPAIFQINREDPTASFYRFASVEVALQNESWENSTFYQSLNGEWDFKYVPSVPDRPASFFRTDFTASDWSKIPVPSNWELHGHGIPI
;
A
#
# COMPACT_ATOMS: atom_id res chain seq x y z
N MET A 1 -22.65 -1.74 -66.61
CA MET A 1 -22.96 -0.84 -65.47
C MET A 1 -23.41 -1.56 -64.18
N LYS A 2 -23.47 -2.89 -64.09
CA LYS A 2 -23.93 -3.60 -62.87
C LYS A 2 -22.81 -4.05 -61.90
N LYS A 3 -21.53 -3.97 -62.28
CA LYS A 3 -20.40 -4.49 -61.45
C LYS A 3 -19.83 -3.48 -60.44
N ILE A 4 -20.07 -2.17 -60.64
CA ILE A 4 -19.50 -1.09 -59.79
C ILE A 4 -20.32 -0.91 -58.50
N VAL A 5 -21.64 -1.14 -58.56
CA VAL A 5 -22.53 -1.03 -57.39
C VAL A 5 -22.31 -2.19 -56.41
N THR A 6 -22.02 -3.41 -56.92
CA THR A 6 -21.77 -4.59 -56.07
C THR A 6 -20.47 -4.50 -55.28
N ALA A 7 -19.43 -3.83 -55.82
CA ALA A 7 -18.16 -3.64 -55.14
C ALA A 7 -18.26 -2.67 -53.94
N HIS A 8 -19.13 -1.66 -54.02
CA HIS A 8 -19.39 -0.72 -52.92
C HIS A 8 -20.21 -1.38 -51.80
N PHE A 9 -21.17 -2.25 -52.14
CA PHE A 9 -21.92 -3.03 -51.15
C PHE A 9 -21.07 -4.09 -50.44
N LEU A 10 -20.07 -4.67 -51.11
CA LEU A 10 -19.17 -5.66 -50.50
C LEU A 10 -18.17 -5.04 -49.50
N CYS A 11 -17.66 -3.84 -49.79
CA CYS A 11 -16.79 -3.11 -48.85
C CYS A 11 -17.54 -2.57 -47.62
N ALA A 12 -18.80 -2.14 -47.78
CA ALA A 12 -19.63 -1.68 -46.66
C ALA A 12 -20.01 -2.82 -45.70
N PHE A 13 -20.14 -4.05 -46.21
CA PHE A 13 -20.43 -5.22 -45.38
C PHE A 13 -19.21 -5.69 -44.56
N LEU A 14 -17.99 -5.55 -45.10
CA LEU A 14 -16.76 -5.92 -44.39
C LEU A 14 -16.44 -5.01 -43.19
N PHE A 15 -16.83 -3.74 -43.22
CA PHE A 15 -16.68 -2.82 -42.08
C PHE A 15 -17.73 -3.04 -40.96
N LEU A 16 -18.84 -3.72 -41.25
CA LEU A 16 -19.89 -4.02 -40.28
C LEU A 16 -19.59 -5.28 -39.46
N VAL A 17 -18.81 -6.21 -40.00
CA VAL A 17 -18.44 -7.48 -39.33
C VAL A 17 -17.13 -7.38 -38.55
N PHE A 18 -16.23 -6.46 -38.92
CA PHE A 18 -14.99 -6.16 -38.19
C PHE A 18 -15.07 -4.80 -37.50
N ARG A 19 -15.78 -4.73 -36.36
CA ARG A 19 -15.55 -3.66 -35.39
C ARG A 19 -14.36 -4.09 -34.53
N PRO A 20 -13.13 -3.58 -34.73
CA PRO A 20 -12.09 -3.78 -33.74
C PRO A 20 -12.61 -3.19 -32.44
N ASN A 21 -12.70 -4.00 -31.38
CA ASN A 21 -12.92 -3.52 -30.03
C ASN A 21 -11.68 -2.74 -29.61
N ILE A 22 -11.52 -1.52 -30.14
CA ILE A 22 -10.55 -0.57 -29.66
C ILE A 22 -11.13 -0.05 -28.33
N HIS A 23 -10.86 -0.78 -27.26
CA HIS A 23 -10.96 -0.24 -25.92
C HIS A 23 -9.82 0.78 -25.75
N ALA A 24 -10.00 1.98 -26.30
CA ALA A 24 -9.15 3.16 -26.07
C ALA A 24 -9.54 3.88 -24.77
N GLN A 25 -10.07 3.16 -23.79
CA GLN A 25 -10.14 3.69 -22.44
C GLN A 25 -8.79 3.39 -21.81
N ALA A 26 -8.05 4.45 -21.48
CA ALA A 26 -6.93 4.30 -20.56
C ALA A 26 -7.43 3.53 -19.34
N PRO A 27 -6.63 2.60 -18.78
CA PRO A 27 -7.01 1.92 -17.55
C PRO A 27 -7.41 3.01 -16.53
N LYS A 28 -8.58 2.84 -15.91
CA LYS A 28 -9.08 3.77 -14.90
C LYS A 28 -8.00 3.87 -13.83
N TRP A 29 -7.37 5.04 -13.74
CA TRP A 29 -6.45 5.35 -12.66
C TRP A 29 -7.30 5.45 -11.39
N GLU A 30 -7.32 4.39 -10.61
CA GLU A 30 -7.90 4.41 -9.28
C GLU A 30 -6.85 5.02 -8.36
N ASN A 31 -7.10 6.25 -7.92
CA ASN A 31 -6.22 6.93 -6.98
C ASN A 31 -6.04 6.03 -5.75
N PRO A 32 -4.80 5.80 -5.28
CA PRO A 32 -4.56 5.14 -4.02
C PRO A 32 -5.24 5.92 -2.87
N GLU A 33 -5.57 5.23 -1.79
CA GLU A 33 -6.26 5.81 -0.64
C GLU A 33 -5.54 7.02 -0.04
N TRP A 34 -4.21 7.07 -0.14
CA TRP A 34 -3.40 8.20 0.35
C TRP A 34 -3.52 9.48 -0.51
N GLU A 35 -4.17 9.41 -1.67
CA GLU A 35 -4.50 10.55 -2.55
C GLU A 35 -5.95 11.03 -2.39
N ASP A 36 -6.76 10.37 -1.55
CA ASP A 36 -8.15 10.75 -1.28
C ASP A 36 -8.30 11.35 0.13
N PRO A 37 -8.51 12.67 0.27
CA PRO A 37 -8.65 13.32 1.58
C PRO A 37 -9.92 12.90 2.35
N ALA A 38 -10.90 12.28 1.68
CA ALA A 38 -12.06 11.72 2.37
C ALA A 38 -11.72 10.41 3.11
N ILE A 39 -10.64 9.74 2.72
CA ILE A 39 -10.15 8.50 3.35
C ILE A 39 -9.02 8.84 4.32
N PHE A 40 -9.38 9.08 5.58
CA PHE A 40 -8.42 9.37 6.65
C PHE A 40 -8.08 8.14 7.52
N GLN A 41 -8.82 7.04 7.36
CA GLN A 41 -8.59 5.76 8.05
C GLN A 41 -9.31 4.62 7.32
N ILE A 42 -8.79 3.39 7.46
CA ILE A 42 -9.46 2.15 7.05
C ILE A 42 -9.27 1.15 8.19
N ASN A 43 -10.36 0.55 8.68
CA ASN A 43 -10.34 -0.50 9.72
C ASN A 43 -9.58 -0.15 11.02
N ARG A 44 -9.44 1.13 11.36
CA ARG A 44 -8.89 1.57 12.65
C ARG A 44 -9.99 1.52 13.72
N GLU A 45 -9.63 1.03 14.90
CA GLU A 45 -10.52 1.07 16.08
C GLU A 45 -10.92 2.51 16.45
N ASP A 46 -12.07 2.67 17.08
CA ASP A 46 -12.55 3.97 17.54
C ASP A 46 -11.60 4.60 18.56
N PRO A 47 -11.43 5.94 18.56
CA PRO A 47 -10.55 6.60 19.51
C PRO A 47 -11.05 6.43 20.95
N THR A 48 -10.16 5.98 21.82
CA THR A 48 -10.40 5.84 23.26
C THR A 48 -9.30 6.52 24.08
N ALA A 49 -9.53 6.69 25.38
CA ALA A 49 -8.47 7.07 26.30
C ALA A 49 -7.33 6.03 26.27
N SER A 50 -6.10 6.45 26.58
CA SER A 50 -4.97 5.53 26.71
C SER A 50 -5.15 4.64 27.93
N PHE A 51 -5.07 3.33 27.74
CA PHE A 51 -5.11 2.35 28.83
C PHE A 51 -4.23 1.15 28.50
N TYR A 52 -3.79 0.45 29.54
CA TYR A 52 -3.00 -0.77 29.43
C TYR A 52 -3.62 -1.85 30.29
N ARG A 53 -3.49 -3.10 29.85
CA ARG A 53 -4.00 -4.24 30.60
C ARG A 53 -2.97 -4.70 31.60
N PHE A 54 -3.40 -5.17 32.75
CA PHE A 54 -2.56 -5.79 33.77
C PHE A 54 -3.22 -7.07 34.27
N ALA A 55 -2.44 -7.98 34.85
CA ALA A 55 -2.95 -9.26 35.34
C ALA A 55 -3.93 -9.11 36.53
N SER A 56 -3.77 -8.05 37.33
CA SER A 56 -4.68 -7.72 38.44
C SER A 56 -4.67 -6.21 38.73
N VAL A 57 -5.63 -5.77 39.55
CA VAL A 57 -5.74 -4.37 39.99
C VAL A 57 -4.54 -3.98 40.86
N GLU A 58 -4.08 -4.87 41.72
CA GLU A 58 -2.93 -4.64 42.61
C GLU A 58 -1.66 -4.39 41.80
N VAL A 59 -1.42 -5.23 40.77
CA VAL A 59 -0.30 -5.05 39.85
C VAL A 59 -0.43 -3.71 39.11
N ALA A 60 -1.63 -3.36 38.65
CA ALA A 60 -1.86 -2.08 37.95
C ALA A 60 -1.55 -0.86 38.84
N LEU A 61 -1.94 -0.90 40.12
CA LEU A 61 -1.77 0.21 41.06
C LEU A 61 -0.32 0.37 41.57
N GLN A 62 0.43 -0.72 41.66
CA GLN A 62 1.82 -0.71 42.13
C GLN A 62 2.83 -0.43 41.02
N ASN A 63 2.39 -0.45 39.77
CA ASN A 63 3.29 -0.43 38.63
C ASN A 63 3.81 0.98 38.29
N GLU A 64 5.10 1.08 37.99
CA GLU A 64 5.80 2.33 37.66
C GLU A 64 5.66 2.73 36.18
N SER A 65 5.52 1.76 35.27
CA SER A 65 5.43 2.00 33.82
C SER A 65 4.58 0.93 33.14
N TRP A 66 3.71 1.35 32.22
CA TRP A 66 2.85 0.46 31.42
C TRP A 66 3.62 -0.65 30.68
N GLU A 67 4.91 -0.43 30.41
CA GLU A 67 5.82 -1.40 29.80
C GLU A 67 6.05 -2.66 30.64
N ASN A 68 5.83 -2.59 31.96
CA ASN A 68 5.99 -3.74 32.85
C ASN A 68 4.79 -4.71 32.81
N SER A 69 3.75 -4.40 32.04
CA SER A 69 2.62 -5.30 31.88
C SER A 69 3.05 -6.61 31.21
N THR A 70 2.62 -7.74 31.75
CA THR A 70 2.80 -9.06 31.12
C THR A 70 2.02 -9.21 29.81
N PHE A 71 1.11 -8.28 29.51
CA PHE A 71 0.35 -8.23 28.25
C PHE A 71 0.93 -7.21 27.27
N TYR A 72 2.09 -6.62 27.59
CA TYR A 72 2.81 -5.72 26.71
C TYR A 72 4.02 -6.43 26.09
N GLN A 73 4.24 -6.16 24.80
CA GLN A 73 5.45 -6.57 24.09
C GLN A 73 5.91 -5.40 23.23
N SER A 74 7.13 -4.91 23.50
CA SER A 74 7.76 -3.92 22.64
C SER A 74 8.17 -4.56 21.31
N LEU A 75 7.94 -3.83 20.22
CA LEU A 75 8.46 -4.16 18.89
C LEU A 75 9.55 -3.17 18.44
N ASN A 76 10.02 -2.31 19.36
CA ASN A 76 11.17 -1.45 19.09
C ASN A 76 12.42 -2.30 18.92
N GLY A 77 13.32 -1.88 18.04
CA GLY A 77 14.53 -2.63 17.70
C GLY A 77 14.94 -2.43 16.25
N GLU A 78 15.71 -3.37 15.72
CA GLU A 78 16.20 -3.34 14.34
C GLU A 78 15.20 -4.00 13.38
N TRP A 79 14.79 -3.26 12.35
CA TRP A 79 13.84 -3.72 11.34
C TRP A 79 14.51 -3.80 9.97
N ASP A 80 14.16 -4.81 9.15
CA ASP A 80 14.51 -4.81 7.72
C ASP A 80 13.85 -3.63 7.04
N PHE A 81 14.65 -2.82 6.36
CA PHE A 81 14.22 -1.56 5.78
C PHE A 81 14.80 -1.35 4.39
N LYS A 82 13.95 -0.89 3.47
CA LYS A 82 14.34 -0.53 2.11
C LYS A 82 13.67 0.77 1.71
N TYR A 83 14.48 1.81 1.56
CA TYR A 83 14.06 3.07 0.98
C TYR A 83 14.03 2.97 -0.55
N VAL A 84 12.98 3.51 -1.16
CA VAL A 84 12.85 3.69 -2.61
C VAL A 84 12.37 5.12 -2.89
N PRO A 85 12.79 5.75 -4.01
CA PRO A 85 12.46 7.14 -4.29
C PRO A 85 11.00 7.33 -4.75
N SER A 86 10.35 6.28 -5.24
CA SER A 86 8.97 6.34 -5.69
C SER A 86 8.20 5.04 -5.41
N VAL A 87 6.87 5.15 -5.33
CA VAL A 87 5.96 4.04 -5.04
C VAL A 87 6.11 2.87 -6.03
N PRO A 88 6.24 3.07 -7.36
CA PRO A 88 6.46 1.98 -8.31
C PRO A 88 7.76 1.19 -8.12
N ASP A 89 8.78 1.78 -7.49
CA ASP A 89 10.09 1.14 -7.30
C ASP A 89 10.12 0.13 -6.15
N ARG A 90 9.05 0.07 -5.33
CA ARG A 90 8.95 -0.87 -4.21
C ARG A 90 8.77 -2.32 -4.73
N PRO A 91 9.39 -3.33 -4.09
CA PRO A 91 9.11 -4.72 -4.41
C PRO A 91 7.64 -5.05 -4.14
N ALA A 92 6.82 -5.27 -5.18
CA ALA A 92 5.36 -5.38 -5.05
C ALA A 92 4.88 -6.50 -4.11
N SER A 93 5.71 -7.51 -3.85
CA SER A 93 5.39 -8.69 -3.05
C SER A 93 6.02 -8.70 -1.65
N PHE A 94 6.57 -7.57 -1.17
CA PHE A 94 7.35 -7.51 0.08
C PHE A 94 6.58 -7.93 1.34
N PHE A 95 5.25 -7.83 1.32
CA PHE A 95 4.37 -8.16 2.44
C PHE A 95 4.11 -9.66 2.62
N ARG A 96 4.52 -10.49 1.64
CA ARG A 96 4.27 -11.93 1.70
C ARG A 96 5.20 -12.58 2.72
N THR A 97 4.71 -13.59 3.44
CA THR A 97 5.48 -14.32 4.45
C THR A 97 6.62 -15.17 3.87
N ASP A 98 6.58 -15.45 2.56
CA ASP A 98 7.61 -16.18 1.81
C ASP A 98 8.59 -15.24 1.08
N PHE A 99 8.47 -13.93 1.25
CA PHE A 99 9.40 -12.95 0.68
C PHE A 99 10.72 -12.93 1.46
N THR A 100 11.83 -12.86 0.73
CA THR A 100 13.17 -12.78 1.31
C THR A 100 13.70 -11.35 1.20
N ALA A 101 13.97 -10.72 2.35
CA ALA A 101 14.53 -9.36 2.45
C ALA A 101 16.05 -9.36 2.72
N SER A 102 16.78 -10.41 2.33
CA SER A 102 18.21 -10.57 2.66
C SER A 102 19.13 -9.47 2.10
N ASP A 103 18.68 -8.72 1.09
CA ASP A 103 19.41 -7.59 0.51
C ASP A 103 19.06 -6.23 1.17
N TRP A 104 18.18 -6.22 2.18
CA TRP A 104 17.74 -4.99 2.82
C TRP A 104 18.69 -4.58 3.95
N SER A 105 18.75 -3.28 4.23
CA SER A 105 19.47 -2.77 5.39
C SER A 105 18.61 -2.92 6.65
N LYS A 106 19.21 -2.70 7.81
CA LYS A 106 18.48 -2.56 9.08
C LYS A 106 18.33 -1.09 9.47
N ILE A 107 17.25 -0.75 10.16
CA ILE A 107 17.04 0.57 10.77
C ILE A 107 16.53 0.41 12.21
N PRO A 108 16.98 1.23 13.18
CA PRO A 108 16.39 1.27 14.51
C PRO A 108 15.00 1.89 14.46
N VAL A 109 14.03 1.28 15.14
CA VAL A 109 12.66 1.80 15.30
C VAL A 109 12.37 2.05 16.78
N PRO A 110 11.88 3.23 17.18
CA PRO A 110 11.49 4.38 16.33
C PRO A 110 12.66 5.26 15.89
N SER A 111 12.61 5.79 14.66
CA SER A 111 13.55 6.79 14.13
C SER A 111 12.95 7.56 12.94
N ASN A 112 13.58 8.68 12.56
CA ASN A 112 13.32 9.37 11.29
C ASN A 112 14.37 8.90 10.28
N TRP A 113 13.97 8.36 9.13
CA TRP A 113 14.90 7.70 8.20
C TRP A 113 15.93 8.66 7.58
N GLU A 114 15.66 9.97 7.51
CA GLU A 114 16.59 10.99 6.99
C GLU A 114 17.87 11.07 7.81
N LEU A 115 17.75 10.87 9.13
CA LEU A 115 18.90 10.84 10.04
C LEU A 115 19.73 9.56 9.89
N HIS A 116 19.21 8.56 9.16
CA HIS A 116 19.85 7.30 8.84
C HIS A 116 20.30 7.21 7.37
N GLY A 117 20.34 8.34 6.66
CA GLY A 117 20.91 8.43 5.31
C GLY A 117 19.93 8.12 4.17
N HIS A 118 18.62 8.14 4.44
CA HIS A 118 17.58 7.92 3.43
C HIS A 118 16.83 9.21 3.11
N GLY A 119 16.67 9.55 1.84
CA GLY A 119 15.97 10.79 1.45
C GLY A 119 16.76 12.06 1.80
N ILE A 120 16.06 13.20 1.84
CA ILE A 120 16.65 14.52 2.11
C ILE A 120 15.75 15.22 3.14
N PRO A 121 16.28 15.64 4.31
CA PRO A 121 15.52 16.44 5.25
C PRO A 121 15.26 17.83 4.66
N ILE A 122 14.01 18.31 4.74
CA ILE A 122 13.56 19.62 4.24
C ILE A 122 12.99 20.45 5.39
#